data_AF-A0A3L8Q7M1-F1
#
_entry.id   AF-A0A3L8Q7M1-F1
#
_cell.length_a   1.000
_cell.length_b   1.000
_cell.length_c   1.000
_cell.angle_alpha   90.00
_cell.angle_beta   90.00
_cell.angle_gamma   90.00
#
_symmetry.space_group_name_H-M   'P 1'
#
loop_
_entity.id
_entity.type
_entity.pdbx_description
1 polymer ?
#
loop_
_entity_poly.entity_id
_entity_poly.type
_entity_poly.pdbx_seq_one_letter_code
_entity_poly.pdbx_strand_id
1 'polypeptide(L)'
;MKPLQKLYHLLEGKEFQTRMEGVALLLDLSKTRPQLISTNIVQIFDYFDLRLCDTHKRVRQKALDVLAEIIGLLEDALSPVIIRLVEGITKNLNSKDPGVRAAAVKALEGSIAHLGEADPWHGLSSTGSLSPRHKRALSALTAAVVCGTLQLTPTRSFGGAVLRNQSSNRPECDQQFPKVPGALGAVLLV
;
A
#
# COMPACT_ATOMS: atom_id res chain seq x y z
N MET A 1 11.35 5.55 24.42
CA MET A 1 10.36 6.03 23.42
C MET A 1 9.26 5.00 23.29
N LYS A 2 7.97 5.39 23.32
CA LYS A 2 6.86 4.43 23.15
C LYS A 2 6.92 3.83 21.73
N PRO A 3 6.57 2.54 21.51
CA PRO A 3 6.74 1.86 20.22
C PRO A 3 6.12 2.60 19.03
N LEU A 4 4.88 3.10 19.17
CA LEU A 4 4.19 3.83 18.11
C LEU A 4 4.83 5.19 17.79
N GLN A 5 5.30 5.91 18.82
CA GLN A 5 5.99 7.17 18.61
C GLN A 5 7.29 6.95 17.80
N LYS A 6 8.01 5.87 18.11
CA LYS A 6 9.21 5.47 17.33
C LYS A 6 8.83 5.15 15.89
N LEU A 7 7.75 4.40 15.69
CA LEU A 7 7.25 4.07 14.35
C LEU A 7 6.96 5.32 13.53
N TYR A 8 6.18 6.27 14.05
CA TYR A 8 5.81 7.50 13.33
C TYR A 8 7.04 8.32 12.98
N HIS A 9 7.95 8.51 13.94
CA HIS A 9 9.19 9.24 13.70
C HIS A 9 10.05 8.61 12.58
N LEU A 10 10.13 7.28 12.54
CA LEU A 10 10.88 6.58 11.50
C LEU A 10 10.19 6.69 10.13
N LEU A 11 8.87 6.53 10.07
CA LEU A 11 8.11 6.68 8.83
C LEU A 11 8.27 8.07 8.25
N GLU A 12 8.30 9.12 9.06
CA GLU A 12 8.52 10.51 8.63
C GLU A 12 9.99 10.89 8.42
N GLY A 13 10.91 9.94 8.53
CA GLY A 13 12.34 10.18 8.38
C GLY A 13 12.69 10.88 7.06
N LYS A 14 13.59 11.87 7.13
CA LYS A 14 14.10 12.57 5.94
C LYS A 14 14.89 11.64 5.03
N GLU A 15 15.72 10.80 5.63
CA GLU A 15 16.52 9.81 4.93
C GLU A 15 15.69 8.58 4.57
N PHE A 16 15.90 8.05 3.36
CA PHE A 16 15.13 6.90 2.90
C PHE A 16 15.43 5.65 3.76
N GLN A 17 16.62 5.53 4.33
CA GLN A 17 17.02 4.45 5.23
C GLN A 17 16.18 4.48 6.51
N THR A 18 15.98 5.66 7.10
CA THR A 18 15.12 5.83 8.28
C THR A 18 13.67 5.40 7.98
N ARG A 19 13.16 5.75 6.79
CA ARG A 19 11.82 5.30 6.36
C ARG A 19 11.76 3.79 6.13
N MET A 20 12.80 3.18 5.60
CA MET A 20 12.91 1.72 5.47
C MET A 20 12.87 1.04 6.85
N GLU A 21 13.55 1.60 7.85
CA GLU A 21 13.48 1.10 9.23
C GLU A 21 12.07 1.23 9.81
N GLY A 22 11.37 2.34 9.55
CA GLY A 22 9.98 2.51 9.95
C GLY A 22 9.06 1.45 9.33
N VAL A 23 9.21 1.18 8.04
CA VAL A 23 8.45 0.13 7.34
C VAL A 23 8.77 -1.26 7.89
N ALA A 24 10.05 -1.55 8.19
CA ALA A 24 10.43 -2.82 8.80
C ALA A 24 9.89 -2.97 10.23
N LEU A 25 9.90 -1.88 11.01
CA LEU A 25 9.35 -1.86 12.37
C LEU A 25 7.84 -2.09 12.37
N LEU A 26 7.10 -1.57 11.39
CA LEU A 26 5.67 -1.83 11.27
C LEU A 26 5.38 -3.33 11.11
N LEU A 27 6.17 -4.02 10.26
CA LEU A 27 6.04 -5.48 10.09
C LEU A 27 6.33 -6.22 11.39
N ASP A 28 7.42 -5.86 12.08
CA ASP A 28 7.80 -6.47 13.36
C ASP A 28 6.71 -6.29 14.42
N LEU A 29 6.15 -5.08 14.53
CA LEU A 29 5.06 -4.82 15.47
C LEU A 29 3.76 -5.54 15.08
N SER A 30 3.49 -5.73 13.79
CA SER A 30 2.34 -6.53 13.33
C SER A 30 2.49 -8.00 13.71
N LYS A 31 3.71 -8.54 13.72
CA LYS A 31 4.00 -9.92 14.14
C LYS A 31 4.02 -10.09 15.66
N THR A 32 4.65 -9.15 16.37
CA THR A 32 4.91 -9.30 17.82
C THR A 32 3.84 -8.68 18.71
N ARG A 33 3.10 -7.68 18.22
CA ARG A 33 2.10 -6.90 18.97
C ARG A 33 0.89 -6.55 18.09
N PRO A 34 0.21 -7.51 17.44
CA PRO A 34 -0.89 -7.24 16.52
C PRO A 34 -2.00 -6.39 17.15
N GLN A 35 -2.33 -6.60 18.43
CA GLN A 35 -3.34 -5.82 19.14
C GLN A 35 -3.00 -4.32 19.23
N LEU A 36 -1.72 -3.97 19.38
CA LEU A 36 -1.28 -2.57 19.37
C LEU A 36 -1.52 -1.93 18.00
N ILE A 37 -1.28 -2.69 16.92
CA ILE A 37 -1.49 -2.24 15.55
C ILE A 37 -2.98 -2.10 15.27
N SER A 38 -3.78 -3.13 15.54
CA SER A 38 -5.24 -3.12 15.31
C SER A 38 -5.94 -1.98 16.05
N THR A 39 -5.55 -1.70 17.30
CA THR A 39 -6.12 -0.59 18.08
C THR A 39 -5.83 0.79 17.47
N ASN A 40 -4.73 0.94 16.73
CA ASN A 40 -4.28 2.22 16.18
C ASN A 40 -4.27 2.21 14.64
N ILE A 41 -5.03 1.30 14.02
CA ILE A 41 -4.89 0.93 12.61
C ILE A 41 -5.03 2.14 11.68
N VAL A 42 -6.03 3.00 11.92
CA VAL A 42 -6.29 4.17 11.08
C VAL A 42 -5.08 5.11 11.09
N GLN A 43 -4.63 5.51 12.28
CA GLN A 43 -3.52 6.45 12.42
C GLN A 43 -2.22 5.87 11.85
N ILE A 44 -1.90 4.61 12.13
CA ILE A 44 -0.70 3.96 11.60
C ILE A 44 -0.70 4.00 10.07
N PHE A 45 -1.85 3.71 9.46
CA PHE A 45 -1.98 3.69 8.02
C PHE A 45 -2.03 5.09 7.38
N ASP A 46 -2.41 6.13 8.11
CA ASP A 46 -2.25 7.52 7.65
C ASP A 46 -0.76 7.88 7.41
N TYR A 47 0.15 7.39 8.26
CA TYR A 47 1.59 7.57 8.04
C TYR A 47 2.16 6.59 7.01
N PHE A 48 1.64 5.37 6.97
CA PHE A 48 2.15 4.32 6.10
C PHE A 48 1.79 4.54 4.62
N ASP A 49 0.60 5.08 4.33
CA ASP A 49 0.16 5.35 2.96
C ASP A 49 1.14 6.23 2.17
N LEU A 50 1.79 7.17 2.86
CA LEU A 50 2.82 8.03 2.31
C LEU A 50 4.02 7.23 1.77
N ARG A 51 4.27 6.04 2.31
CA ARG A 51 5.36 5.15 1.88
C ARG A 51 5.00 4.35 0.63
N LEU A 52 3.72 4.12 0.35
CA LEU A 52 3.28 3.52 -0.91
C LEU A 52 3.54 4.45 -2.11
N CYS A 53 3.55 5.77 -1.87
CA CYS A 53 3.85 6.80 -2.86
C CYS A 53 5.22 7.48 -2.62
N ASP A 54 6.14 6.82 -1.92
CA ASP A 54 7.44 7.40 -1.58
C ASP A 54 8.24 7.84 -2.81
N THR A 55 9.03 8.90 -2.66
CA THR A 55 9.92 9.38 -3.73
C THR A 55 11.04 8.38 -4.02
N HIS A 56 11.46 7.62 -3.02
CA HIS A 56 12.54 6.65 -3.16
C HIS A 56 12.00 5.24 -3.44
N LYS A 57 12.35 4.69 -4.61
CA LYS A 57 11.81 3.40 -5.10
C LYS A 57 12.01 2.22 -4.15
N ARG A 58 13.14 2.17 -3.41
CA ARG A 58 13.40 1.08 -2.44
C ARG A 58 12.42 1.13 -1.27
N VAL A 59 12.02 2.33 -0.83
CA VAL A 59 11.03 2.51 0.23
C VAL A 59 9.67 2.06 -0.26
N ARG A 60 9.25 2.48 -1.46
CA ARG A 60 7.98 2.03 -2.07
C ARG A 60 7.91 0.53 -2.20
N GLN A 61 8.94 -0.09 -2.77
CA GLN A 61 8.97 -1.55 -2.95
C GLN A 61 8.85 -2.25 -1.59
N LYS A 62 9.65 -1.86 -0.60
CA LYS A 62 9.61 -2.46 0.73
C LYS A 62 8.26 -2.25 1.41
N ALA A 63 7.63 -1.09 1.25
CA ALA A 63 6.30 -0.82 1.79
C ALA A 63 5.26 -1.74 1.17
N LEU A 64 5.28 -1.94 -0.16
CA LEU A 64 4.36 -2.85 -0.84
C LEU A 64 4.59 -4.32 -0.41
N ASP A 65 5.85 -4.76 -0.30
CA ASP A 65 6.18 -6.10 0.19
C ASP A 65 5.68 -6.33 1.62
N VAL A 66 5.91 -5.36 2.51
CA VAL A 66 5.44 -5.41 3.90
C VAL A 66 3.93 -5.37 3.97
N LEU A 67 3.27 -4.57 3.13
CA LEU A 67 1.81 -4.51 3.06
C LEU A 67 1.23 -5.88 2.70
N ALA A 68 1.81 -6.57 1.71
CA ALA A 68 1.39 -7.92 1.34
C ALA A 68 1.50 -8.92 2.51
N GLU A 69 2.55 -8.80 3.35
CA GLU A 69 2.67 -9.63 4.56
C GLU A 69 1.65 -9.25 5.64
N ILE A 70 1.46 -7.95 5.89
CA ILE A 70 0.58 -7.44 6.96
C ILE A 70 -0.89 -7.77 6.67
N ILE A 71 -1.30 -7.80 5.40
CA ILE A 71 -2.66 -8.19 5.02
C ILE A 71 -3.05 -9.56 5.59
N GLY A 72 -2.15 -10.54 5.51
CA GLY A 72 -2.39 -11.87 6.07
C GLY A 72 -2.21 -11.97 7.60
N LEU A 73 -1.65 -10.95 8.26
CA LEU A 73 -1.39 -10.98 9.71
C LEU A 73 -2.48 -10.29 10.53
N LEU A 74 -3.08 -9.23 9.97
CA LEU A 74 -4.04 -8.39 10.68
C LEU A 74 -5.50 -8.70 10.31
N GLU A 75 -5.72 -9.46 9.24
CA GLU A 75 -7.04 -9.95 8.83
C GLU A 75 -8.09 -8.84 8.93
N ASP A 76 -9.21 -9.10 9.61
CA ASP A 76 -10.36 -8.19 9.76
C ASP A 76 -10.02 -6.81 10.32
N ALA A 77 -8.91 -6.66 11.05
CA ALA A 77 -8.48 -5.37 11.58
C ALA A 77 -8.14 -4.36 10.47
N LEU A 78 -7.88 -4.81 9.24
CA LEU A 78 -7.62 -3.95 8.08
C LEU A 78 -8.89 -3.41 7.42
N SER A 79 -10.08 -3.91 7.76
CA SER A 79 -11.36 -3.48 7.19
C SER A 79 -11.52 -1.95 7.10
N PRO A 80 -11.14 -1.14 8.12
CA PRO A 80 -11.30 0.31 8.05
C PRO A 80 -10.39 1.01 7.03
N VAL A 81 -9.32 0.35 6.59
CA VAL A 81 -8.25 0.96 5.79
C VAL A 81 -8.02 0.28 4.43
N ILE A 82 -8.55 -0.93 4.23
CA ILE A 82 -8.25 -1.76 3.05
C ILE A 82 -8.59 -1.08 1.71
N ILE A 83 -9.73 -0.38 1.62
CA ILE A 83 -10.15 0.27 0.37
C ILE A 83 -9.14 1.35 -0.05
N ARG A 84 -8.70 2.16 0.91
CA ARG A 84 -7.68 3.21 0.68
C ARG A 84 -6.32 2.59 0.34
N LEU A 85 -5.97 1.46 0.94
CA LEU A 85 -4.74 0.73 0.61
C LEU A 85 -4.75 0.21 -0.83
N VAL A 86 -5.87 -0.33 -1.30
CA VAL A 86 -6.02 -0.75 -2.70
C VAL A 86 -5.78 0.42 -3.65
N GLU A 87 -6.34 1.60 -3.38
CA GLU A 87 -6.07 2.80 -4.18
C GLU A 87 -4.58 3.17 -4.19
N GLY A 88 -3.89 3.08 -3.05
CA GLY A 88 -2.44 3.30 -2.97
C GLY A 88 -1.62 2.28 -3.75
N ILE A 89 -2.01 0.99 -3.70
CA ILE A 89 -1.35 -0.10 -4.43
C ILE A 89 -1.52 0.10 -5.95
N THR A 90 -2.73 0.42 -6.43
CA THR A 90 -3.00 0.51 -7.88
C THR A 90 -2.15 1.58 -8.57
N LYS A 91 -1.79 2.66 -7.87
CA LYS A 91 -0.86 3.70 -8.36
C LYS A 91 0.53 3.17 -8.70
N ASN A 92 0.91 2.01 -8.18
CA ASN A 92 2.23 1.41 -8.38
C ASN A 92 2.27 0.32 -9.46
N LEU A 93 1.11 -0.13 -9.98
CA LEU A 93 1.02 -1.20 -11.00
C LEU A 93 1.64 -0.79 -12.35
N ASN A 94 1.72 0.50 -12.64
CA ASN A 94 2.34 1.03 -13.86
C ASN A 94 3.79 1.54 -13.63
N SER A 95 4.38 1.24 -12.47
CA SER A 95 5.76 1.64 -12.17
C SER A 95 6.72 1.12 -13.25
N LYS A 96 7.69 1.94 -13.64
CA LYS A 96 8.78 1.53 -14.55
C LYS A 96 9.75 0.56 -13.87
N ASP A 97 9.83 0.61 -12.54
CA ASP A 97 10.66 -0.29 -11.77
C ASP A 97 9.96 -1.65 -11.60
N PRO A 98 10.53 -2.75 -12.12
CA PRO A 98 9.88 -4.05 -12.11
C PRO A 98 9.74 -4.62 -10.69
N GLY A 99 10.64 -4.29 -9.76
CA GLY A 99 10.56 -4.73 -8.36
C GLY A 99 9.38 -4.09 -7.64
N VAL A 100 9.21 -2.76 -7.80
CA VAL A 100 8.04 -2.05 -7.28
C VAL A 100 6.74 -2.60 -7.88
N ARG A 101 6.72 -2.85 -9.19
CA ARG A 101 5.53 -3.35 -9.88
C ARG A 101 5.15 -4.76 -9.42
N ALA A 102 6.12 -5.67 -9.27
CA ALA A 102 5.88 -7.02 -8.76
C ALA A 102 5.36 -6.99 -7.30
N ALA A 103 5.94 -6.14 -6.44
CA ALA A 103 5.47 -5.97 -5.07
C ALA A 103 4.03 -5.42 -5.03
N ALA A 104 3.68 -4.50 -5.93
CA ALA A 104 2.32 -3.97 -6.04
C ALA A 104 1.29 -5.04 -6.44
N VAL A 105 1.63 -5.91 -7.41
CA VAL A 105 0.77 -7.03 -7.79
C VAL A 105 0.55 -7.97 -6.60
N LYS A 106 1.62 -8.34 -5.90
CA LYS A 106 1.53 -9.21 -4.70
C LYS A 106 0.65 -8.61 -3.60
N ALA A 107 0.79 -7.32 -3.32
CA ALA A 107 -0.05 -6.63 -2.33
C ALA A 107 -1.51 -6.55 -2.77
N LEU A 108 -1.77 -6.37 -4.08
CA LEU A 108 -3.11 -6.35 -4.65
C LEU A 108 -3.77 -7.73 -4.54
N GLU A 109 -3.07 -8.81 -4.87
CA GLU A 109 -3.56 -10.18 -4.71
C GLU A 109 -3.95 -10.47 -3.26
N GLY A 110 -3.09 -10.12 -2.30
CA GLY A 110 -3.42 -10.23 -0.88
C GLY A 110 -4.66 -9.41 -0.48
N SER A 111 -4.80 -8.20 -1.02
CA SER A 111 -5.97 -7.35 -0.76
C SER A 111 -7.26 -7.93 -1.33
N ILE A 112 -7.20 -8.54 -2.52
CA ILE A 112 -8.34 -9.22 -3.15
C ILE A 112 -8.74 -10.44 -2.31
N ALA A 113 -7.76 -11.23 -1.85
CA ALA A 113 -8.02 -12.36 -0.97
C ALA A 113 -8.74 -11.90 0.31
N HIS A 114 -8.23 -10.87 0.99
CA HIS A 114 -8.85 -10.31 2.19
C HIS A 114 -10.29 -9.81 1.94
N LEU A 115 -10.55 -9.15 0.81
CA LEU A 115 -11.89 -8.68 0.43
C LEU A 115 -12.82 -9.81 -0.02
N GLY A 116 -12.27 -10.90 -0.56
CA GLY A 116 -13.00 -12.07 -1.05
C GLY A 116 -13.29 -13.11 0.04
N GLU A 117 -12.47 -13.17 1.09
CA GLU A 117 -12.73 -13.97 2.31
C GLU A 117 -13.99 -13.49 3.04
N ALA A 118 -14.43 -12.25 2.77
CA ALA A 118 -15.72 -11.71 3.21
C ALA A 118 -16.94 -12.31 2.49
N ASP A 119 -16.79 -13.37 1.67
CA ASP A 119 -17.91 -14.20 1.20
C ASP A 119 -17.84 -15.64 1.77
N PRO A 120 -18.42 -15.90 2.97
CA PRO A 120 -18.47 -17.24 3.56
C PRO A 120 -19.56 -18.19 3.01
N TRP A 121 -20.33 -17.84 1.97
CA TRP A 121 -21.42 -18.69 1.45
C TRP A 121 -21.58 -18.47 -0.06
N HIS A 122 -21.66 -19.50 -0.92
CA HIS A 122 -22.84 -20.37 -1.04
C HIS A 122 -24.15 -19.66 -0.65
N GLY A 123 -24.39 -18.46 -1.18
CA GLY A 123 -25.61 -17.73 -0.84
C GLY A 123 -25.78 -16.52 -1.69
N LEU A 124 -26.56 -16.68 -2.76
CA LEU A 124 -27.07 -15.61 -3.60
C LEU A 124 -27.49 -14.37 -2.79
N SER A 125 -27.06 -13.21 -3.27
CA SER A 125 -27.67 -11.89 -3.08
C SER A 125 -27.24 -11.07 -1.86
N SER A 126 -26.87 -9.81 -2.17
CA SER A 126 -26.81 -8.64 -1.28
C SER A 126 -25.62 -8.49 -0.32
N THR A 127 -24.50 -7.97 -0.83
CA THR A 127 -23.63 -7.08 -0.04
C THR A 127 -23.85 -5.62 -0.46
N GLY A 128 -24.70 -4.91 0.28
CA GLY A 128 -25.03 -3.49 0.07
C GLY A 128 -23.97 -2.50 0.58
N SER A 129 -22.68 -2.85 0.58
CA SER A 129 -21.64 -1.98 1.20
C SER A 129 -20.53 -1.52 0.25
N LEU A 130 -20.31 -2.20 -0.87
CA LEU A 130 -19.40 -1.70 -1.92
C LEU A 130 -20.22 -1.11 -3.06
N SER A 131 -19.94 0.15 -3.40
CA SER A 131 -20.56 0.81 -4.54
C SER A 131 -20.46 -0.07 -5.79
N PRO A 132 -21.46 -0.07 -6.70
CA PRO A 132 -21.39 -0.84 -7.95
C PRO A 132 -20.14 -0.53 -8.80
N ARG A 133 -19.47 0.59 -8.54
CA ARG A 133 -18.19 0.97 -9.17
C ARG A 133 -17.02 0.22 -8.54
N HIS A 134 -16.95 0.13 -7.21
CA HIS A 134 -15.89 -0.61 -6.51
C HIS A 134 -15.95 -2.10 -6.80
N LYS A 135 -17.16 -2.69 -6.84
CA LYS A 135 -17.33 -4.10 -7.22
C LYS A 135 -16.86 -4.38 -8.66
N ARG A 136 -17.19 -3.49 -9.60
CA ARG A 136 -16.74 -3.59 -10.99
C ARG A 136 -15.24 -3.37 -11.16
N ALA A 137 -14.66 -2.44 -10.40
CA ALA A 137 -13.22 -2.20 -10.40
C ALA A 137 -12.46 -3.41 -9.85
N LEU A 138 -12.92 -3.99 -8.73
CA LEU A 138 -12.32 -5.18 -8.15
C LEU A 138 -12.46 -6.39 -9.07
N SER A 139 -13.64 -6.62 -9.67
CA SER A 139 -13.83 -7.71 -10.63
C SER A 139 -12.98 -7.54 -11.89
N ALA A 140 -12.80 -6.31 -12.39
CA ALA A 140 -11.95 -6.03 -13.54
C ALA A 140 -10.46 -6.20 -13.20
N LEU A 141 -10.03 -5.82 -12.00
CA LEU A 141 -8.66 -6.04 -11.51
C LEU A 141 -8.37 -7.54 -11.34
N THR A 142 -9.29 -8.31 -10.73
CA THR A 142 -9.18 -9.77 -10.62
C THR A 142 -9.13 -10.42 -12.00
N ALA A 143 -9.99 -10.01 -12.94
CA ALA A 143 -9.96 -10.54 -14.31
C ALA A 143 -8.66 -10.18 -15.06
N ALA A 144 -8.09 -8.99 -14.85
CA ALA A 144 -6.82 -8.58 -15.46
C ALA A 144 -5.60 -9.35 -14.93
N VAL A 145 -5.64 -9.75 -13.65
CA VAL A 145 -4.63 -10.61 -13.02
C VAL A 145 -4.78 -12.06 -13.48
N VAL A 146 -6.00 -12.61 -13.45
CA VAL A 146 -6.29 -14.03 -13.79
C VAL A 146 -6.14 -14.31 -15.30
N CYS A 147 -6.53 -13.37 -16.16
CA CYS A 147 -6.47 -13.54 -17.61
C CYS A 147 -5.08 -13.21 -18.20
N GLY A 148 -4.09 -12.91 -17.36
CA GLY A 148 -2.72 -12.60 -17.79
C GLY A 148 -2.61 -11.36 -18.68
N THR A 149 -3.62 -10.49 -18.72
CA THR A 149 -3.64 -9.27 -19.55
C THR A 149 -2.75 -8.17 -18.98
N LEU A 150 -2.31 -8.29 -17.72
CA LEU A 150 -1.05 -7.72 -17.24
C LEU A 150 0.13 -8.59 -17.72
N GLN A 151 0.40 -8.61 -19.02
CA GLN A 151 1.60 -9.25 -19.56
C GLN A 151 2.84 -8.45 -19.15
N LEU A 152 3.52 -8.89 -18.09
CA LEU A 152 4.89 -8.50 -17.80
C LEU A 152 5.82 -9.20 -18.79
N THR A 153 5.99 -8.66 -20.00
CA THR A 153 6.99 -9.21 -20.93
C THR A 153 8.40 -8.92 -20.42
N PRO A 154 9.29 -9.93 -20.35
CA PRO A 154 10.71 -9.71 -20.15
C PRO A 154 11.33 -9.34 -21.50
N THR A 155 11.65 -8.05 -21.74
CA THR A 155 12.44 -7.70 -22.92
C THR A 155 13.92 -7.99 -22.65
N ARG A 156 14.40 -9.13 -23.14
CA ARG A 156 15.80 -9.31 -23.51
C ARG A 156 15.85 -9.61 -25.01
N SER A 157 16.34 -8.65 -25.80
CA SER A 157 17.03 -8.94 -27.05
C SER A 157 17.94 -7.78 -27.45
N PHE A 158 19.14 -8.15 -27.88
CA PHE A 158 20.15 -7.33 -28.54
C PHE A 158 19.62 -6.73 -29.85
N GLY A 159 20.22 -5.61 -30.28
CA GLY A 159 20.12 -5.11 -31.66
C GLY A 159 19.72 -3.64 -31.73
N GLY A 160 20.68 -2.77 -32.08
CA GLY A 160 20.51 -1.32 -32.10
C GLY A 160 19.56 -0.76 -33.18
N ALA A 161 18.99 0.40 -32.89
CA ALA A 161 18.75 1.49 -33.83
C ALA A 161 18.55 2.78 -33.05
N VAL A 162 19.41 3.76 -33.34
CA VAL A 162 19.26 5.17 -32.95
C VAL A 162 18.06 5.74 -33.67
N LEU A 163 17.06 6.27 -32.97
CA LEU A 163 16.26 7.39 -33.47
C LEU A 163 15.82 8.31 -32.32
N ARG A 164 15.99 9.60 -32.62
CA ARG A 164 15.85 10.78 -31.78
C ARG A 164 14.38 11.13 -31.49
N ASN A 165 14.18 11.64 -30.28
CA ASN A 165 13.41 12.84 -29.90
C ASN A 165 11.87 12.83 -30.06
N GLN A 166 11.15 12.97 -28.92
CA GLN A 166 10.29 14.13 -28.64
C GLN A 166 9.54 14.03 -27.29
N SER A 167 9.61 15.15 -26.54
CA SER A 167 8.57 15.80 -25.71
C SER A 167 7.79 14.97 -24.68
N SER A 168 8.07 15.12 -23.37
CA SER A 168 7.50 16.14 -22.46
C SER A 168 5.98 16.08 -22.29
N ASN A 169 5.56 15.42 -21.21
CA ASN A 169 4.53 15.85 -20.25
C ASN A 169 4.17 14.66 -19.35
N ARG A 170 4.68 14.66 -18.11
CA ARG A 170 4.17 13.80 -17.03
C ARG A 170 3.66 14.71 -15.92
N PRO A 171 2.53 14.38 -15.27
CA PRO A 171 2.16 15.06 -14.05
C PRO A 171 3.16 14.62 -12.97
N GLU A 172 3.94 15.57 -12.48
CA GLU A 172 4.62 15.42 -11.21
C GLU A 172 3.54 15.21 -10.14
N CYS A 173 3.80 14.27 -9.24
CA CYS A 173 2.95 14.08 -8.07
C CYS A 173 3.29 15.26 -7.15
N ASP A 174 2.56 16.37 -7.30
CA ASP A 174 2.69 17.55 -6.46
C ASP A 174 2.36 17.17 -5.02
N GLN A 175 3.41 16.85 -4.26
CA GLN A 175 3.32 16.58 -2.83
C GLN A 175 3.25 17.90 -2.07
N GLN A 176 2.06 18.50 -2.02
CA GLN A 176 1.74 19.44 -0.97
C GLN A 176 1.36 18.65 0.28
N PHE A 177 2.29 18.54 1.24
CA PHE A 177 2.08 17.83 2.49
C PHE A 177 0.95 18.49 3.31
N PRO A 178 -0.15 17.79 3.64
CA PRO A 178 -1.00 18.24 4.74
C PRO A 178 -0.22 18.06 6.05
N LYS A 179 -0.10 19.14 6.83
CA LYS A 179 0.38 19.04 8.22
C LYS A 179 -0.64 18.19 8.99
N VAL A 180 -0.25 17.00 9.42
CA VAL A 180 -1.02 16.22 10.39
C VAL A 180 -1.04 17.01 11.69
N PRO A 181 -2.20 17.44 12.22
CA PRO A 181 -2.23 18.14 13.49
C PRO A 181 -1.85 17.16 14.61
N GLY A 182 -0.68 17.37 15.19
CA GLY A 182 -0.20 16.65 16.35
C GLY A 182 -1.04 17.01 17.58
N ALA A 183 -2.06 16.21 17.87
CA ALA A 183 -2.75 16.25 19.16
C ALA A 183 -2.06 15.28 20.13
N LEU A 184 -1.06 15.78 20.85
CA LEU A 184 -0.57 15.15 22.08
C LEU A 184 -0.46 16.21 23.19
N GLY A 185 -1.48 16.21 24.03
CA GLY A 185 -1.32 16.27 25.49
C GLY A 185 -1.14 17.63 26.14
N ALA A 186 -2.21 18.11 26.77
CA ALA A 186 -2.12 18.76 28.08
C ALA A 186 -3.47 18.61 28.81
N VAL A 187 -3.61 17.55 29.63
CA VAL A 187 -4.40 17.62 30.86
C VAL A 187 -3.64 16.81 31.91
N LEU A 188 -2.86 17.52 32.72
CA LEU A 188 -2.33 17.05 33.99
C LEU A 188 -3.16 17.72 35.10
N LEU A 189 -3.53 16.93 36.10
CA LEU A 189 -4.23 17.31 37.33
C LEU A 189 -3.73 18.63 37.96
N VAL A 190 -4.67 19.48 38.41
CA VAL A 190 -4.96 19.78 39.83
C VAL A 190 -6.46 20.00 39.97
#